data_AF-H5TBD0-F1
#
_entry.id   AF-H5TBD0-F1
#
_cell.length_a   1.000
_cell.length_b   1.000
_cell.length_c   1.000
_cell.angle_alpha   90.00
_cell.angle_beta   90.00
_cell.angle_gamma   90.00
#
_symmetry.space_group_name_H-M   'P 1'
#
loop_
_entity.id
_entity.type
_entity.pdbx_description
1 polymer ?
#
loop_
_entity_poly.entity_id
_entity_poly.type
_entity_poly.pdbx_seq_one_letter_code
_entity_poly.pdbx_strand_id
1 'polypeptide(L)'
;MSASLTASCQHFSAQQKAQLLAMGISLYEPTVPIDLKQMPWIADVCKLLKISPQSCLFDSSQPLFNSKTQTLHLPLVSYANEANIKKSIWLSIRQYVD
;
A
#
# COMPACT_ATOMS: atom_id res chain seq x y z
N MET A 1 16.29 -21.48 -31.46
CA MET A 1 16.58 -22.00 -30.10
C MET A 1 16.53 -20.82 -29.13
N SER A 2 15.34 -20.34 -28.76
CA SER A 2 15.17 -19.02 -28.12
C SER A 2 14.33 -19.09 -26.84
N ALA A 3 14.42 -20.20 -26.10
CA ALA A 3 13.58 -20.47 -24.93
C ALA A 3 14.31 -20.24 -23.58
N SER A 4 15.57 -19.80 -23.58
CA SER A 4 16.41 -19.85 -22.37
C SER A 4 16.60 -18.52 -21.64
N LEU A 5 16.07 -17.40 -22.15
CA LEU A 5 16.30 -16.07 -21.54
C LEU A 5 15.15 -15.59 -20.63
N THR A 6 14.00 -16.25 -20.64
CA THR A 6 12.82 -15.85 -19.84
C THR A 6 12.78 -16.46 -18.43
N ALA A 7 13.54 -17.53 -18.17
CA ALA A 7 13.53 -18.21 -16.86
C ALA A 7 14.45 -17.56 -15.81
N SER A 8 15.45 -16.79 -16.23
CA SER A 8 16.47 -16.25 -15.31
C SER A 8 16.07 -14.97 -14.56
N CYS A 9 14.92 -14.38 -14.87
CA CYS A 9 14.50 -13.08 -14.29
C CYS A 9 13.61 -13.20 -13.04
N GLN A 10 13.30 -14.41 -12.56
CA GLN A 10 12.30 -14.58 -11.50
C GLN A 10 12.85 -14.56 -10.06
N HIS A 11 14.16 -14.58 -9.85
CA HIS A 11 14.76 -14.69 -8.51
C HIS A 11 15.87 -13.66 -8.25
N PHE A 12 15.53 -12.36 -8.35
CA PHE A 12 16.40 -11.33 -7.76
C PHE A 12 16.24 -11.32 -6.24
N SER A 13 17.35 -11.44 -5.52
CA SER A 13 17.36 -11.22 -4.07
C SER A 13 16.98 -9.78 -3.72
N ALA A 14 16.50 -9.53 -2.50
CA ALA A 14 16.14 -8.17 -2.06
C ALA A 14 17.29 -7.17 -2.26
N GLN A 15 18.53 -7.61 -2.07
CA GLN A 15 19.73 -6.81 -2.29
C GLN A 15 19.96 -6.47 -3.77
N GLN A 16 19.76 -7.43 -4.68
CA GLN A 16 19.89 -7.20 -6.12
C GLN A 16 18.78 -6.28 -6.64
N LYS A 17 17.54 -6.43 -6.16
CA LYS A 17 16.45 -5.51 -6.46
C LYS A 17 16.78 -4.09 -6.04
N ALA A 18 17.33 -3.91 -4.84
CA ALA A 18 17.74 -2.60 -4.33
C ALA A 18 18.85 -1.96 -5.19
N GLN A 19 19.84 -2.75 -5.62
CA GLN A 19 20.89 -2.28 -6.51
C GLN A 19 20.35 -1.87 -7.89
N LEU A 20 19.43 -2.64 -8.45
CA LEU A 20 18.79 -2.33 -9.74
C LEU A 20 17.94 -1.05 -9.64
N LEU A 21 17.19 -0.88 -8.55
CA LEU A 21 16.46 0.35 -8.27
C LEU A 21 17.40 1.55 -8.10
N ALA A 22 18.55 1.38 -7.43
CA ALA A 22 19.56 2.43 -7.27
C ALA A 22 20.20 2.87 -8.61
N MET A 23 20.25 1.98 -9.60
CA MET A 23 20.67 2.28 -10.97
C MET A 23 19.54 2.82 -11.86
N GLY A 24 18.34 3.04 -11.31
CA GLY A 24 17.17 3.53 -12.03
C GLY A 24 16.43 2.46 -12.85
N ILE A 25 16.79 1.18 -12.70
CA ILE A 25 16.14 0.08 -13.39
C ILE A 25 14.91 -0.35 -12.57
N SER A 26 13.73 0.00 -13.07
CA SER A 26 12.46 -0.43 -12.47
C SER A 26 12.13 -1.86 -12.89
N LEU A 27 12.13 -2.77 -11.93
CA LEU A 27 11.71 -4.15 -12.13
C LEU A 27 10.18 -4.23 -12.13
N TYR A 28 9.63 -4.97 -13.10
CA TYR A 28 8.22 -5.32 -13.11
C TYR A 28 7.92 -6.27 -11.96
N GLU A 29 7.18 -5.82 -10.96
CA GLU A 29 6.63 -6.68 -9.92
C GLU A 29 5.15 -6.94 -10.23
N PRO A 30 4.71 -8.21 -10.32
CA PRO A 30 3.30 -8.51 -10.44
C PRO A 30 2.58 -7.91 -9.23
N THR A 31 1.67 -6.97 -9.50
CA THR A 31 0.86 -6.32 -8.49
C THR A 31 -0.12 -7.33 -7.91
N VAL A 32 0.28 -7.94 -6.80
CA VAL A 32 -0.58 -8.81 -6.01
C VAL A 32 -1.64 -7.92 -5.36
N PRO A 33 -2.94 -8.24 -5.50
CA PRO A 33 -3.98 -7.49 -4.81
C PRO A 33 -3.77 -7.59 -3.29
N ILE A 34 -3.65 -6.44 -2.64
CA ILE A 34 -3.54 -6.32 -1.19
C ILE A 34 -4.93 -6.04 -0.65
N ASP A 35 -5.46 -6.97 0.16
CA ASP A 35 -6.66 -6.73 0.96
C ASP A 35 -6.29 -5.87 2.16
N LEU A 36 -6.72 -4.61 2.13
CA LEU A 36 -6.43 -3.62 3.15
C LEU A 36 -7.07 -3.97 4.49
N LYS A 37 -8.21 -4.68 4.50
CA LYS A 37 -8.89 -5.06 5.74
C LYS A 37 -8.08 -6.05 6.58
N GLN A 38 -7.23 -6.84 5.92
CA GLN A 38 -6.38 -7.85 6.57
C GLN A 38 -5.01 -7.30 7.00
N MET A 39 -4.71 -6.03 6.67
CA MET A 39 -3.39 -5.46 6.95
C MET A 39 -3.26 -5.06 8.43
N PRO A 40 -2.23 -5.55 9.16
CA PRO A 40 -2.09 -5.29 10.59
C PRO A 40 -1.84 -3.81 10.91
N TRP A 41 -1.19 -3.08 10.01
CA TRP A 41 -0.85 -1.67 10.19
C TRP A 41 -2.05 -0.72 10.07
N ILE A 42 -3.22 -1.18 9.61
CA ILE A 42 -4.45 -0.36 9.59
C ILE A 42 -4.91 -0.01 11.01
N ALA A 43 -4.71 -0.91 11.98
CA ALA A 43 -5.00 -0.62 13.37
C ALA A 43 -4.19 0.58 13.89
N ASP A 44 -2.94 0.71 13.44
CA ASP A 44 -2.08 1.83 13.82
C ASP A 44 -2.50 3.13 13.13
N VAL A 45 -3.00 3.05 11.89
CA VAL A 45 -3.63 4.21 11.22
C VAL A 45 -4.85 4.71 11.98
N CYS A 46 -5.72 3.81 12.45
CA CYS A 46 -6.87 4.18 13.28
C CYS A 46 -6.44 4.81 14.62
N LYS A 47 -5.37 4.31 15.24
CA LYS A 47 -4.80 4.90 16.47
C LYS A 47 -4.27 6.31 16.22
N LEU A 48 -3.57 6.55 15.11
CA LEU A 48 -3.05 7.87 14.74
C LEU A 48 -4.18 8.90 14.62
N LEU A 49 -5.34 8.47 14.10
CA LEU A 49 -6.52 9.32 13.96
C LEU A 49 -7.40 9.38 15.20
N LYS A 50 -7.04 8.66 16.28
CA LYS A 50 -7.83 8.53 17.51
C LYS A 50 -9.28 8.07 17.24
N ILE A 51 -9.47 7.21 16.23
CA ILE A 51 -10.78 6.66 15.85
C ILE A 51 -10.90 5.19 16.24
N SER A 52 -12.14 4.72 16.40
CA SER A 52 -12.43 3.29 16.58
C SER A 52 -12.11 2.52 15.28
N PRO A 53 -11.61 1.26 15.37
CA PRO A 53 -11.44 0.41 14.20
C PRO A 53 -12.74 0.21 13.40
N GLN A 54 -13.90 0.31 14.04
CA GLN A 54 -15.21 0.22 13.39
C GLN A 54 -15.53 1.45 12.53
N SER A 55 -14.87 2.58 12.78
CA SER A 55 -15.00 3.80 11.97
C SER A 55 -14.14 3.76 10.70
N CYS A 56 -13.38 2.68 10.49
CA CYS A 56 -12.65 2.42 9.26
C CYS A 56 -13.55 1.63 8.29
N LEU A 57 -14.02 2.31 7.26
CA LEU A 57 -14.89 1.76 6.22
C LEU A 57 -14.07 1.43 4.97
N PHE A 58 -14.37 0.31 4.34
CA PHE A 58 -13.68 -0.19 3.13
C PHE A 58 -14.59 -0.07 1.89
N ASP A 59 -15.15 1.12 1.69
CA ASP A 59 -16.22 1.41 0.71
C ASP A 59 -15.79 2.38 -0.41
N SER A 60 -14.59 2.96 -0.31
CA SER A 60 -14.13 4.01 -1.21
C SER A 60 -13.07 3.51 -2.18
N SER A 61 -12.95 4.12 -3.37
CA SER A 61 -11.85 3.83 -4.29
C SER A 61 -10.52 4.47 -3.86
N GLN A 62 -10.58 5.51 -3.01
CA GLN A 62 -9.41 6.28 -2.56
C GLN A 62 -9.45 6.54 -1.05
N PRO A 63 -8.28 6.68 -0.39
CA PRO A 63 -8.22 7.01 1.04
C PRO A 63 -8.79 8.40 1.30
N LEU A 64 -9.83 8.48 2.12
CA LEU A 64 -10.52 9.71 2.48
C LEU A 64 -10.86 9.70 3.97
N PHE A 65 -10.58 10.79 4.68
CA PHE A 65 -10.96 10.95 6.08
C PHE A 65 -12.02 12.03 6.24
N ASN A 66 -13.13 11.68 6.88
CA ASN A 66 -14.19 12.62 7.20
C ASN A 66 -14.07 13.04 8.67
N SER A 67 -13.60 14.27 8.90
CA SER A 67 -13.42 14.81 10.24
C SER A 67 -14.73 15.07 10.99
N LYS A 68 -15.85 15.23 10.28
CA LYS A 68 -17.16 15.47 10.91
C LYS A 68 -17.74 14.20 11.52
N THR A 69 -17.57 13.08 10.83
CA THR A 69 -18.08 11.76 11.27
C THR A 69 -16.99 10.92 11.94
N GLN A 70 -15.74 11.39 11.95
CA GLN A 70 -14.57 10.64 12.39
C GLN A 70 -14.46 9.25 11.73
N THR A 71 -14.77 9.20 10.43
CA THR A 71 -14.72 7.96 9.63
C THR A 71 -13.59 8.01 8.61
N LEU A 72 -12.85 6.92 8.52
CA LEU A 72 -11.81 6.72 7.51
C LEU A 72 -12.34 5.79 6.43
N HIS A 73 -12.41 6.27 5.20
CA HIS A 73 -12.82 5.49 4.04
C HIS A 73 -11.58 5.06 3.28
N LEU A 74 -11.44 3.75 3.04
CA LEU A 74 -10.31 3.14 2.35
C LEU A 74 -10.81 2.23 1.22
N PRO A 75 -9.96 1.95 0.22
CA PRO A 75 -10.20 0.84 -0.69
C PRO A 75 -10.12 -0.49 0.03
N LEU A 76 -11.01 -1.42 -0.33
CA LEU A 76 -10.95 -2.80 0.16
C LEU A 76 -9.72 -3.52 -0.42
N VAL A 77 -9.50 -3.36 -1.73
CA VAL A 77 -8.41 -3.99 -2.46
C VAL A 77 -7.59 -2.91 -3.15
N SER A 78 -6.27 -3.00 -3.05
CA SER A 78 -5.35 -2.17 -3.83
C SER A 78 -4.37 -3.02 -4.61
N TYR A 79 -4.08 -2.59 -5.83
CA TYR A 79 -3.05 -3.18 -6.68
C TYR A 79 -1.72 -2.42 -6.57
N ALA A 80 -1.63 -1.40 -5.70
CA ALA A 80 -0.37 -0.71 -5.46
C ALA A 80 0.50 -1.51 -4.48
N ASN A 81 1.81 -1.25 -4.50
CA ASN A 81 2.68 -1.78 -3.45
C ASN A 81 2.32 -1.17 -2.07
N GLU A 82 2.64 -1.89 -0.99
CA GLU A 82 2.28 -1.47 0.37
C GLU A 82 2.80 -0.07 0.71
N ALA A 83 4.02 0.27 0.28
CA ALA A 83 4.64 1.58 0.51
C ALA A 83 3.82 2.73 -0.12
N ASN A 84 3.35 2.55 -1.36
CA ASN A 84 2.53 3.53 -2.05
C ASN A 84 1.15 3.65 -1.41
N ILE A 85 0.57 2.54 -0.94
CA ILE A 85 -0.71 2.57 -0.23
C ILE A 85 -0.57 3.37 1.06
N LYS A 86 0.44 3.05 1.90
CA LYS A 86 0.72 3.79 3.14
C LYS A 86 0.95 5.27 2.86
N LYS A 87 1.70 5.60 1.82
CA LYS A 87 1.94 7.00 1.40
C LYS A 87 0.64 7.69 1.00
N SER A 88 -0.21 7.02 0.22
CA SER A 88 -1.52 7.56 -0.20
C SER A 88 -2.42 7.84 1.00
N ILE A 89 -2.55 6.87 1.91
CA ILE A 89 -3.30 7.02 3.15
C ILE A 89 -2.73 8.17 3.99
N TRP A 90 -1.42 8.21 4.20
CA TRP A 90 -0.76 9.27 4.96
C TRP A 90 -1.06 10.65 4.38
N LEU A 91 -0.97 10.83 3.05
CA LEU A 91 -1.26 12.11 2.40
C LEU A 91 -2.71 12.57 2.64
N SER A 92 -3.66 11.63 2.72
CA SER A 92 -5.07 11.93 2.99
C SER A 92 -5.35 12.27 4.46
N ILE A 93 -4.63 11.66 5.39
CA ILE A 93 -4.94 11.75 6.82
C ILE A 93 -4.03 12.71 7.59
N ARG A 94 -2.83 13.04 7.09
CA ARG A 94 -1.78 13.79 7.81
C ARG A 94 -2.23 15.13 8.39
N GLN A 95 -3.23 15.78 7.80
CA GLN A 95 -3.76 17.07 8.27
C GLN A 95 -4.67 16.93 9.50
N TYR A 96 -5.03 15.70 9.87
CA TYR A 96 -5.90 15.36 11.00
C TYR A 96 -5.17 14.56 12.08
N VAL A 97 -3.86 14.33 11.90
CA VAL A 97 -2.99 13.66 12.87
C VAL A 97 -2.27 14.75 13.64
N ASP A 98 -2.63 14.89 14.93
CA ASP A 98 -1.96 15.76 15.92
C ASP A 98 -0.79 15.04 16.61
#